data_AF-A0A8H7LCL0-F1
#
_entry.id   AF-A0A8H7LCL0-F1
#
_cell.length_a   1.000
_cell.length_b   1.000
_cell.length_c   1.000
_cell.angle_alpha   90.00
_cell.angle_beta   90.00
_cell.angle_gamma   90.00
#
_symmetry.space_group_name_H-M   'P 1'
#
loop_
_entity.id
_entity.type
_entity.pdbx_description
1 polymer ?
#
loop_
_entity_poly.entity_id
_entity_poly.type
_entity_poly.pdbx_seq_one_letter_code
_entity_poly.pdbx_strand_id
1 'polypeptide(L)'
;MDSKNDSDRANGDANRDTDKNTKDSSQAKAAAVIDSYEIRSKALEAVKKASEFDIVPVVAIPYAPQCHSIALSEGPKWILTGGEDGFIRKYDFAASIDGKAP
;
A
#
# COMPACT_ATOMS: atom_id res chain seq x y z
N MET A 1 48.31 55.60 -3.67
CA MET A 1 47.29 56.63 -3.40
C MET A 1 46.22 55.99 -2.54
N ASP A 2 45.96 56.66 -1.43
CA ASP A 2 45.20 56.24 -0.27
C ASP A 2 43.67 56.34 -0.43
N SER A 3 42.97 55.48 0.30
CA SER A 3 41.72 55.71 1.06
C SER A 3 40.54 56.48 0.43
N LYS A 4 39.34 55.88 0.40
CA LYS A 4 38.24 56.16 1.36
C LYS A 4 36.91 55.48 0.97
N ASN A 5 36.27 55.01 2.03
CA ASN A 5 34.89 54.56 2.20
C ASN A 5 33.91 55.73 1.97
N ASP A 6 32.70 55.46 1.47
CA ASP A 6 31.47 56.15 1.91
C ASP A 6 30.22 55.32 1.54
N SER A 7 29.36 55.18 2.54
CA SER A 7 28.11 54.44 2.58
C SER A 7 26.95 55.20 1.94
N ASP A 8 25.87 54.50 1.59
CA ASP A 8 24.50 54.77 2.06
C ASP A 8 23.42 54.16 1.13
N ARG A 9 22.28 53.82 1.76
CA ARG A 9 20.92 53.54 1.22
C ARG A 9 20.66 52.07 0.83
N ALA A 10 19.59 51.40 1.25
CA ALA A 10 18.44 51.76 2.08
C ALA A 10 17.76 50.49 2.61
N ASN A 11 17.12 50.65 3.76
CA ASN A 11 16.30 49.69 4.51
C ASN A 11 14.85 49.71 3.98
N GLY A 12 14.19 48.56 3.86
CA GLY A 12 12.74 48.44 3.56
C GLY A 12 12.29 46.97 3.67
N ASP A 13 11.63 46.56 4.76
CA ASP A 13 10.17 46.52 4.99
C ASP A 13 9.49 45.44 4.10
N ALA A 14 8.72 44.45 4.57
CA ALA A 14 7.83 44.39 5.72
C ALA A 14 7.61 42.93 6.18
N ASN A 15 7.57 42.73 7.51
CA ASN A 15 7.07 41.52 8.17
C ASN A 15 5.89 41.93 9.05
N ARG A 16 4.67 41.54 8.64
CA ARG A 16 3.40 41.45 9.39
C ARG A 16 2.44 40.72 8.42
N ASP A 17 1.83 39.60 8.78
CA ASP A 17 0.65 39.65 9.62
C ASP A 17 0.47 38.37 10.45
N THR A 18 0.06 38.57 11.69
CA THR A 18 -0.35 37.53 12.63
C THR A 18 -1.86 37.52 12.66
N ASP A 19 -2.49 36.36 12.47
CA ASP A 19 -3.80 36.16 13.09
C ASP A 19 -3.94 34.77 13.72
N LYS A 20 -4.46 34.78 14.95
CA LYS A 20 -4.61 33.65 15.87
C LYS A 20 -6.07 33.18 15.85
N ASN A 21 -6.24 31.90 16.19
CA ASN A 21 -7.44 31.32 16.82
C ASN A 21 -8.61 31.08 15.84
N THR A 22 -9.19 29.88 15.74
CA THR A 22 -9.93 29.23 16.83
C THR A 22 -10.20 27.77 16.48
N LYS A 23 -10.25 26.96 17.55
CA LYS A 23 -10.43 25.51 17.63
C LYS A 23 -11.71 24.99 16.95
N ASP A 24 -11.61 23.69 16.64
CA ASP A 24 -12.64 22.65 16.84
C ASP A 24 -13.32 22.07 15.59
N SER A 25 -12.75 20.96 15.11
CA SER A 25 -13.55 19.82 14.63
C SER A 25 -12.84 18.52 15.05
N SER A 26 -12.74 18.37 16.37
CA SER A 26 -12.46 17.10 17.01
C SER A 26 -13.67 16.16 16.88
N GLN A 27 -13.80 15.43 15.77
CA GLN A 27 -14.53 14.14 15.67
C GLN A 27 -14.70 13.72 14.21
N ALA A 28 -13.80 12.88 13.70
CA ALA A 28 -14.12 11.77 12.77
C ALA A 28 -12.83 11.11 12.22
N LYS A 29 -12.22 10.24 13.03
CA LYS A 29 -11.65 8.93 12.65
C LYS A 29 -10.73 8.41 13.76
N ALA A 30 -11.32 8.19 14.93
CA ALA A 30 -10.78 7.26 15.93
C ALA A 30 -11.06 5.81 15.47
N ALA A 31 -10.66 5.47 14.25
CA ALA A 31 -10.60 4.09 13.79
C ALA A 31 -9.18 3.62 14.10
N ALA A 32 -9.04 2.91 15.21
CA ALA A 32 -7.85 2.31 15.78
C ALA A 32 -6.56 2.49 14.96
N VAL A 33 -5.68 3.39 15.40
CA VAL A 33 -4.25 3.28 15.11
C VAL A 33 -3.79 2.03 15.87
N ILE A 34 -3.97 0.86 15.26
CA ILE A 34 -3.47 -0.38 15.83
C ILE A 34 -1.95 -0.26 15.81
N ASP A 35 -1.33 -0.29 16.98
CA ASP A 35 0.11 -0.23 17.11
C ASP A 35 0.71 -1.47 16.42
N SER A 36 1.32 -1.26 15.26
CA SER A 36 1.99 -2.28 14.45
C SER A 36 3.02 -3.08 15.26
N TYR A 37 3.59 -2.47 16.32
CA TYR A 37 4.52 -3.13 17.23
C TYR A 37 3.81 -4.19 18.08
N GLU A 38 2.65 -3.86 18.64
CA GLU A 38 1.86 -4.78 19.47
C GLU A 38 1.36 -5.99 18.67
N ILE A 39 0.87 -5.77 17.44
CA ILE A 39 0.43 -6.85 16.55
C ILE A 39 1.60 -7.81 16.27
N ARG A 40 2.76 -7.26 15.91
CA ARG A 40 3.95 -8.06 15.59
C ARG A 40 4.43 -8.85 16.80
N SER A 41 4.44 -8.26 17.99
CA SER A 41 4.82 -8.93 19.23
C SER A 41 3.91 -10.12 19.53
N LYS A 42 2.59 -9.90 19.48
CA LYS A 42 1.58 -10.97 19.68
C LYS A 42 1.70 -12.09 18.64
N ALA A 43 1.91 -11.75 17.37
CA ALA A 43 2.12 -12.74 16.31
C ALA A 43 3.40 -13.56 16.55
N LEU A 44 4.50 -12.94 16.97
CA LEU A 44 5.76 -13.64 17.26
C LEU A 44 5.62 -14.63 18.43
N GLU A 45 4.88 -14.27 19.47
CA GLU A 45 4.61 -15.19 20.58
C GLU A 45 3.72 -16.35 20.16
N ALA A 46 2.70 -16.09 19.32
CA ALA A 46 1.82 -17.12 18.80
C ALA A 46 2.60 -18.12 17.92
N VAL A 47 3.46 -17.63 17.03
CA VAL A 47 4.31 -18.48 16.17
C VAL A 47 5.23 -19.38 16.99
N LYS A 48 5.81 -18.89 18.10
CA LYS A 48 6.67 -19.69 18.98
C LYS A 48 5.93 -20.84 19.66
N LYS A 49 4.61 -20.71 19.85
CA LYS A 49 3.76 -21.71 20.52
C LYS A 49 3.02 -22.63 19.54
N ALA A 50 2.92 -22.24 18.27
CA ALA A 50 2.19 -22.98 17.26
C ALA A 50 2.91 -24.28 16.90
N SER A 51 2.13 -25.36 16.76
CA SER A 51 2.62 -26.66 16.29
C SER A 51 2.60 -26.78 14.76
N GLU A 52 1.77 -25.99 14.10
CA GLU A 52 1.55 -26.02 12.65
C GLU A 52 1.29 -24.59 12.14
N PHE A 53 1.60 -24.36 10.87
CA PHE A 53 1.38 -23.09 10.19
C PHE A 53 0.73 -23.36 8.83
N ASP A 54 -0.41 -22.71 8.59
CA ASP A 54 -1.16 -22.81 7.34
C ASP A 54 -1.20 -21.44 6.65
N ILE A 55 -0.81 -21.41 5.38
CA ILE A 55 -0.91 -20.23 4.52
C ILE A 55 -1.73 -20.62 3.30
N VAL A 56 -2.91 -20.00 3.16
CA VAL A 56 -3.76 -20.14 1.98
C VAL A 56 -3.62 -18.88 1.13
N PRO A 57 -2.77 -18.87 0.08
CA PRO A 57 -2.65 -17.72 -0.80
C PRO A 57 -3.95 -17.50 -1.58
N VAL A 58 -4.35 -16.24 -1.74
CA VAL A 58 -5.54 -15.83 -2.48
C VAL A 58 -5.12 -14.90 -3.60
N VAL A 59 -5.58 -15.19 -4.82
CA VAL A 59 -5.31 -14.40 -6.04
C VAL A 59 -6.64 -13.99 -6.66
N ALA A 60 -6.72 -12.75 -7.14
CA ALA A 60 -7.86 -12.26 -7.91
C ALA A 60 -7.54 -12.30 -9.42
N ILE A 61 -8.46 -12.84 -10.22
CA ILE A 61 -8.36 -12.88 -11.68
C ILE A 61 -9.53 -12.09 -12.27
N PRO A 62 -9.28 -10.90 -12.86
CA PRO A 62 -10.32 -10.16 -13.56
C PRO A 62 -10.83 -10.95 -14.75
N TYR A 63 -12.15 -11.14 -14.82
CA TYR A 63 -12.79 -12.01 -15.81
C TYR A 63 -14.08 -11.35 -16.32
N ALA A 64 -14.17 -11.11 -17.63
CA ALA A 64 -15.29 -10.39 -18.24
C ALA A 64 -16.46 -11.31 -18.65
N PRO A 65 -16.27 -12.40 -19.44
CA PRO A 65 -17.35 -13.34 -19.76
C PRO A 65 -17.65 -14.27 -18.57
N GLN A 66 -18.69 -15.10 -18.64
CA GLN A 66 -18.89 -16.15 -17.63
C GLN A 66 -17.83 -17.26 -17.79
N CYS A 67 -17.31 -17.75 -16.67
CA CYS A 67 -16.36 -18.87 -16.62
C CYS A 67 -17.10 -20.17 -16.35
N HIS A 68 -16.88 -21.19 -17.19
CA HIS A 68 -17.58 -22.49 -17.11
C HIS A 68 -16.67 -23.65 -16.74
N SER A 69 -15.36 -23.50 -16.95
CA SER A 69 -14.39 -24.55 -16.67
C SER A 69 -13.09 -23.97 -16.16
N ILE A 70 -12.45 -24.74 -15.26
CA ILE A 70 -11.15 -24.42 -14.69
C ILE A 70 -10.30 -25.70 -14.73
N ALA A 71 -9.03 -25.55 -15.09
CA ALA A 71 -8.03 -26.61 -14.98
C ALA A 71 -6.74 -26.07 -14.36
N LEU A 72 -6.07 -26.90 -13.57
CA LEU A 72 -4.83 -26.57 -12.88
C LEU A 72 -3.72 -27.51 -13.37
N SER A 73 -2.53 -26.96 -13.59
CA SER A 73 -1.35 -27.81 -13.79
C SER A 73 -0.90 -28.44 -12.48
N GLU A 74 -0.07 -29.48 -12.57
CA GLU A 74 0.68 -29.99 -11.41
C GLU A 74 1.54 -28.86 -10.79
N GLY A 75 1.57 -28.78 -9.46
CA GLY A 75 2.31 -27.73 -8.74
C GLY A 75 1.77 -26.31 -8.94
N PRO A 76 0.45 -26.11 -8.80
CA PRO A 76 -0.44 -25.13 -9.44
C PRO A 76 0.23 -23.90 -10.09
N LYS A 77 1.09 -24.10 -11.09
CA LYS A 77 1.77 -22.99 -11.77
C LYS A 77 0.84 -22.28 -12.73
N TRP A 78 0.10 -23.06 -13.51
CA TRP A 78 -0.83 -22.55 -14.52
C TRP A 78 -2.27 -22.76 -14.09
N ILE A 79 -3.05 -21.69 -14.16
CA ILE A 79 -4.51 -21.75 -14.11
C ILE A 79 -5.02 -21.54 -15.53
N LEU A 80 -5.83 -22.49 -16.01
CA LEU A 80 -6.52 -22.41 -17.28
C LEU A 80 -8.02 -22.23 -17.02
N THR A 81 -8.65 -21.31 -17.73
CA THR A 81 -10.10 -21.05 -17.60
C THR A 81 -10.75 -21.08 -18.99
N GLY A 82 -11.94 -21.70 -19.09
CA GLY A 82 -12.76 -21.69 -20.30
C GLY A 82 -13.97 -20.77 -20.13
N GLY A 83 -14.08 -19.78 -21.01
CA GLY A 83 -15.18 -18.81 -21.00
C GLY A 83 -16.32 -19.17 -21.95
N GLU A 84 -17.46 -18.50 -21.78
CA GLU A 84 -18.62 -18.53 -22.71
C GLU A 84 -18.21 -18.21 -24.17
N ASP A 85 -17.17 -17.39 -24.33
CA ASP A 85 -16.65 -16.96 -25.64
C ASP A 85 -15.86 -18.04 -26.39
N GLY A 86 -15.72 -19.23 -25.81
CA GLY A 86 -14.98 -20.35 -26.40
C GLY A 86 -13.47 -20.21 -26.33
N PHE A 87 -12.95 -19.19 -25.64
CA PHE A 87 -11.51 -19.00 -25.47
C PHE A 87 -11.02 -19.59 -24.15
N ILE A 88 -9.79 -20.13 -24.19
CA ILE A 88 -9.05 -20.57 -23.01
C ILE A 88 -8.08 -19.46 -22.61
N ARG A 89 -8.16 -19.03 -21.36
CA ARG A 89 -7.22 -18.05 -20.77
C ARG A 89 -6.28 -18.75 -19.82
N LYS A 90 -5.00 -18.42 -19.92
CA LYS A 90 -3.92 -18.96 -19.09
C LYS A 90 -3.37 -17.89 -18.17
N TYR A 91 -3.31 -18.19 -16.88
CA TYR A 91 -2.76 -17.33 -15.84
C TYR A 91 -1.61 -18.03 -15.12
N ASP A 92 -0.58 -17.26 -14.76
CA ASP A 92 0.54 -17.73 -13.93
C ASP A 92 0.19 -17.47 -12.45
N PHE A 93 -0.19 -18.53 -11.74
CA PHE A 93 -0.59 -18.43 -10.34
C PHE A 93 0.60 -18.13 -9.43
N ALA A 94 1.77 -18.71 -9.71
CA ALA A 94 2.98 -18.47 -8.93
C ALA A 94 3.41 -16.99 -9.03
N ALA A 95 3.41 -16.43 -10.25
CA ALA A 95 3.70 -15.02 -10.46
C ALA A 95 2.64 -14.11 -9.80
N SER A 96 1.39 -14.57 -9.70
CA SER A 96 0.32 -13.83 -9.03
C SER A 96 0.49 -13.78 -7.52
N ILE A 97 0.91 -14.89 -6.90
CA ILE A 97 1.25 -14.92 -5.46
C ILE A 97 2.41 -13.98 -5.16
N ASP A 98 3.42 -13.97 -6.02
CA ASP A 98 4.61 -13.11 -5.89
C ASP A 98 4.34 -11.62 -6.16
N GLY A 99 3.14 -11.25 -6.61
CA GLY A 99 2.81 -9.88 -7.02
C GLY A 99 3.52 -9.42 -8.30
N LYS A 100 3.96 -10.37 -9.15
CA LYS A 100 4.63 -10.12 -10.44
C LYS A 100 3.68 -10.22 -11.63
N ALA A 101 2.50 -10.79 -11.43
CA ALA A 101 1.44 -10.79 -12.42
C ALA A 101 0.88 -9.35 -12.60
N PRO A 102 0.51 -8.97 -13.83
CA PRO A 102 -0.07 -7.66 -14.13
C PRO A 102 -1.46 -7.45 -13.53
#